data_AF-A0A0R1SJS2-F1
#
_entry.id   AF-A0A0R1SJS2-F1
#
_cell.length_a   1.000
_cell.length_b   1.000
_cell.length_c   1.000
_cell.angle_alpha   90.00
_cell.angle_beta   90.00
_cell.angle_gamma   90.00
#
_symmetry.space_group_name_H-M   'P 1'
#
loop_
_entity.id
_entity.type
_entity.pdbx_description
1 polymer ?
#
loop_
_entity_poly.entity_id
_entity_poly.type
_entity_poly.pdbx_seq_one_letter_code
_entity_poly.pdbx_strand_id
1 'polypeptide(L)'
;MMNKTLTFPLKLNQLTSIDIHVSTQKGSSTLKVDRRVIGQLKSLGTLDETITRIADHFGVEYRGGQLFIKVPENQLKMGKDKILQTIVILATKK
;
A
#
# COMPACT_ATOMS: atom_id res chain seq x y z
N MET A 1 12.55 13.11 -12.58
CA MET A 1 11.59 12.32 -11.79
C MET A 1 11.83 10.87 -12.13
N MET A 2 12.24 10.05 -11.15
CA MET A 2 12.50 8.62 -11.39
C MET A 2 11.30 7.83 -10.92
N ASN A 3 10.73 7.03 -11.82
CA ASN A 3 9.59 6.16 -11.54
C ASN A 3 10.04 4.70 -11.66
N LYS A 4 9.66 3.88 -10.69
CA LYS A 4 9.89 2.43 -10.71
C LYS A 4 8.71 1.69 -10.11
N THR A 5 8.49 0.48 -10.55
CA THR A 5 7.51 -0.43 -9.94
C THR A 5 8.26 -1.51 -9.17
N LEU A 6 7.86 -1.74 -7.94
CA LEU A 6 8.34 -2.83 -7.10
C LEU A 6 7.23 -3.87 -6.96
N THR A 7 7.47 -5.07 -7.47
CA THR A 7 6.52 -6.18 -7.37
C THR A 7 6.90 -7.09 -6.21
N PHE A 8 5.97 -7.28 -5.28
CA PHE A 8 6.11 -8.17 -4.15
C PHE A 8 5.23 -9.40 -4.38
N PRO A 9 5.81 -10.59 -4.57
CA PRO A 9 5.03 -11.82 -4.66
C PRO A 9 4.44 -12.15 -3.29
N LEU A 10 3.16 -12.50 -3.24
CA LEU A 10 2.45 -12.92 -2.03
C LEU A 10 1.52 -14.09 -2.32
N LYS A 11 1.09 -14.79 -1.29
CA LYS A 11 0.03 -15.80 -1.37
C LYS A 11 -0.91 -15.62 -0.19
N LEU A 12 -1.81 -14.64 -0.30
CA LEU A 12 -2.83 -14.35 0.71
C LEU A 12 -4.20 -14.28 0.04
N ASN A 13 -5.03 -15.32 0.25
CA ASN A 13 -6.32 -15.45 -0.42
C ASN A 13 -6.17 -15.28 -1.96
N GLN A 14 -6.91 -14.35 -2.56
CA GLN A 14 -6.83 -14.02 -3.99
C GLN A 14 -5.72 -13.01 -4.34
N LEU A 15 -4.97 -12.52 -3.35
CA LEU A 15 -3.86 -11.57 -3.53
C LEU A 15 -2.56 -12.35 -3.78
N THR A 16 -2.15 -12.41 -5.05
CA THR A 16 -0.96 -13.15 -5.50
C THR A 16 0.29 -12.26 -5.68
N SER A 17 0.09 -10.96 -5.82
CA SER A 17 1.18 -9.98 -5.86
C SER A 17 0.67 -8.59 -5.45
N ILE A 18 1.60 -7.75 -5.00
CA ILE A 18 1.37 -6.32 -4.78
C ILE A 18 2.40 -5.57 -5.60
N ASP A 19 1.91 -4.69 -6.47
CA ASP A 19 2.75 -3.72 -7.17
C ASP A 19 2.72 -2.39 -6.41
N ILE A 20 3.91 -1.92 -6.03
CA ILE A 20 4.12 -0.61 -5.43
C ILE A 20 4.82 0.29 -6.46
N HIS A 21 4.12 1.33 -6.90
CA HIS A 21 4.69 2.38 -7.75
C HIS A 21 5.43 3.37 -6.88
N VAL A 22 6.73 3.52 -7.12
CA VAL A 22 7.60 4.44 -6.39
C VAL A 22 8.00 5.57 -7.32
N SER A 23 7.72 6.80 -6.90
CA SER A 23 8.16 8.01 -7.57
C SER A 23 9.04 8.84 -6.65
N THR A 24 10.26 9.15 -7.10
CA THR A 24 11.24 9.92 -6.32
C THR A 24 11.41 11.32 -6.90
N GLN A 25 11.23 12.32 -6.04
CA GLN A 25 11.36 13.74 -6.37
C GLN A 25 11.88 14.54 -5.17
N LYS A 26 12.94 15.34 -5.39
CA LYS A 26 13.49 16.30 -4.42
C LYS A 26 13.72 15.71 -3.02
N GLY A 27 14.45 14.59 -2.92
CA GLY A 27 14.78 13.94 -1.64
C GLY A 27 13.60 13.26 -0.94
N SER A 28 12.45 13.13 -1.60
CA SER A 28 11.28 12.40 -1.12
C SER A 28 10.86 11.32 -2.10
N SER A 29 10.33 10.22 -1.57
CA SER A 29 9.74 9.14 -2.35
C SER A 29 8.26 9.00 -2.00
N THR A 30 7.42 8.96 -3.02
CA THR A 30 6.00 8.63 -2.89
C THR A 30 5.80 7.20 -3.36
N LEU A 31 5.20 6.38 -2.52
CA LEU A 31 4.84 5.00 -2.83
C LEU A 31 3.33 4.93 -2.98
N LYS A 32 2.85 4.25 -4.02
CA LYS A 32 1.42 4.09 -4.32
C LYS A 32 1.11 2.64 -4.65
N VAL A 33 -0.04 2.17 -4.18
CA VAL A 33 -0.59 0.87 -4.54
C VAL A 33 -1.91 1.07 -5.28
N ASP A 34 -2.08 0.32 -6.35
CA ASP A 34 -3.18 0.48 -7.28
C ASP A 34 -4.53 0.03 -6.72
N ARG A 35 -5.58 0.55 -7.36
CA ARG A 35 -6.98 0.24 -7.06
C ARG A 35 -7.31 -1.24 -7.12
N ARG A 36 -6.55 -2.02 -7.91
CA ARG A 36 -6.72 -3.47 -8.00
C ARG A 36 -6.59 -4.14 -6.64
N VAL A 37 -5.54 -3.81 -5.88
CA VAL A 37 -5.28 -4.41 -4.56
C VAL A 37 -6.42 -4.06 -3.60
N ILE A 38 -6.86 -2.80 -3.61
CA ILE A 38 -8.00 -2.35 -2.80
C ILE A 38 -9.30 -3.04 -3.20
N GLY A 39 -9.55 -3.21 -4.50
CA GLY A 39 -10.71 -3.97 -4.98
C GLY A 39 -10.71 -5.42 -4.51
N GLN A 40 -9.55 -6.07 -4.51
CA GLN A 40 -9.39 -7.41 -3.97
C GLN A 40 -9.64 -7.44 -2.45
N LEU A 41 -9.10 -6.49 -1.68
CA LEU A 41 -9.37 -6.39 -0.24
C LEU A 41 -10.87 -6.21 0.03
N LYS A 42 -11.55 -5.34 -0.73
CA LYS A 42 -13.01 -5.15 -0.61
C LYS A 42 -13.80 -6.40 -0.96
N SER A 43 -13.37 -7.17 -1.97
CA SER A 43 -14.02 -8.44 -2.34
C SER A 43 -13.92 -9.50 -1.25
N LEU A 44 -12.96 -9.37 -0.33
CA LEU A 44 -12.82 -10.21 0.86
C LEU A 44 -13.68 -9.72 2.04
N GLY A 45 -14.50 -8.68 1.85
CA GLY A 45 -15.38 -8.12 2.87
C GLY A 45 -14.79 -6.93 3.64
N THR A 46 -13.60 -6.44 3.27
CA THR A 46 -12.97 -5.32 3.97
C THR A 46 -13.64 -3.99 3.61
N LEU A 47 -14.30 -3.37 4.60
CA LEU A 47 -14.98 -2.07 4.45
C LEU A 47 -14.00 -0.89 4.35
N ASP A 48 -14.43 0.19 3.69
CA ASP A 48 -13.65 1.41 3.51
C ASP A 48 -13.18 2.04 4.83
N GLU A 49 -14.03 2.03 5.84
CA GLU A 49 -13.70 2.52 7.19
C GLU A 49 -12.58 1.69 7.82
N THR A 50 -12.58 0.38 7.60
CA THR A 50 -11.53 -0.51 8.09
C THR A 50 -10.22 -0.27 7.35
N ILE A 51 -10.26 -0.07 6.03
CA ILE A 51 -9.09 0.29 5.22
C ILE A 51 -8.50 1.59 5.75
N THR A 52 -9.32 2.62 5.91
CA THR A 52 -8.91 3.95 6.40
C THR A 52 -8.25 3.83 7.77
N ARG A 53 -8.93 3.21 8.74
CA ARG A 53 -8.42 3.07 10.11
C ARG A 53 -7.07 2.34 10.19
N ILE A 54 -6.91 1.25 9.41
CA ILE A 54 -5.65 0.50 9.41
C ILE A 54 -4.55 1.26 8.67
N ALA A 55 -4.87 1.90 7.55
CA ALA A 55 -3.90 2.73 6.83
C ALA A 55 -3.38 3.87 7.73
N ASP A 56 -4.28 4.59 8.42
CA ASP A 56 -3.94 5.67 9.34
C ASP A 56 -3.03 5.19 10.47
N HIS A 57 -3.29 3.99 11.02
CA HIS A 57 -2.46 3.39 12.06
C HIS A 57 -0.98 3.23 11.62
N PHE A 58 -0.73 2.94 10.34
CA PHE A 58 0.62 2.83 9.80
C PHE A 58 1.16 4.14 9.19
N GLY A 59 0.37 5.21 9.22
CA GLY A 59 0.69 6.48 8.55
C GLY A 59 0.68 6.34 7.03
N VAL A 60 -0.21 5.50 6.49
CA VAL A 60 -0.50 5.34 5.06
C VAL A 60 -1.83 6.03 4.78
N GLU A 61 -1.91 6.80 3.71
CA GLU A 61 -3.15 7.46 3.33
C GLU A 61 -3.98 6.56 2.42
N TYR A 62 -5.29 6.49 2.68
CA TYR A 62 -6.26 5.83 1.81
C TYR A 62 -7.18 6.86 1.14
N ARG A 63 -7.04 7.08 -0.16
CA ARG A 63 -7.93 8.00 -0.93
C ARG A 63 -8.12 7.52 -2.36
N GLY A 64 -9.31 7.73 -2.92
CA GLY A 64 -9.61 7.41 -4.32
C GLY A 64 -9.40 5.93 -4.68
N GLY A 65 -9.60 5.03 -3.70
CA GLY A 65 -9.38 3.59 -3.87
C GLY A 65 -7.92 3.18 -3.93
N GLN A 66 -6.98 4.02 -3.47
CA GLN A 66 -5.54 3.73 -3.49
C GLN A 66 -4.93 3.94 -2.11
N LEU A 67 -3.86 3.20 -1.82
CA LEU A 67 -2.99 3.45 -0.68
C LEU A 67 -1.77 4.21 -1.15
N PHE A 68 -1.35 5.22 -0.39
CA PHE A 68 -0.13 5.95 -0.68
C PHE A 68 0.56 6.44 0.59
N ILE A 69 1.89 6.54 0.51
CA ILE A 69 2.69 7.12 1.58
C ILE A 69 3.82 7.93 0.95
N LYS A 70 4.07 9.12 1.51
CA LYS A 70 5.21 9.96 1.15
C LYS A 70 6.22 9.93 2.28
N VAL A 71 7.45 9.56 1.96
CA VAL A 71 8.54 9.46 2.93
C VAL A 71 9.79 10.18 2.41
N PRO A 72 10.68 10.66 3.29
CA PRO A 72 12.04 11.01 2.91
C PRO A 72 12.73 9.85 2.18
N GLU A 73 13.63 10.14 1.24
CA GLU A 73 14.28 9.12 0.42
C GLU A 73 15.11 8.12 1.25
N ASN A 74 15.77 8.58 2.31
CA ASN A 74 16.48 7.74 3.26
C ASN A 74 15.55 6.83 4.09
N GLN A 75 14.24 7.03 4.04
CA GLN A 75 13.23 6.22 4.71
C GLN A 75 12.41 5.36 3.74
N LEU A 76 12.86 5.20 2.47
CA LEU A 76 12.16 4.39 1.47
C LEU A 76 11.89 2.96 1.96
N LYS A 77 12.82 2.35 2.71
CA LYS A 77 12.62 1.01 3.31
C LYS A 77 11.41 1.00 4.25
N MET A 78 11.37 1.93 5.20
CA MET A 78 10.26 2.09 6.14
C MET A 78 8.93 2.34 5.41
N GLY A 79 8.92 3.17 4.37
CA GLY A 79 7.72 3.44 3.57
C GLY A 79 7.15 2.17 2.91
N LYS A 80 8.02 1.31 2.37
CA LYS A 80 7.62 0.00 1.81
C LYS A 80 7.02 -0.91 2.88
N ASP A 81 7.70 -1.01 4.02
CA ASP A 81 7.28 -1.89 5.12
C ASP A 81 5.89 -1.48 5.64
N LYS A 82 5.65 -0.18 5.83
CA LYS A 82 4.35 0.35 6.26
C LYS A 82 3.20 0.03 5.30
N ILE A 83 3.41 0.23 3.99
CA ILE A 83 2.39 -0.12 2.98
C ILE A 83 2.13 -1.63 2.96
N LEU A 84 3.18 -2.44 3.00
CA LEU A 84 3.03 -3.90 2.96
C LEU A 84 2.32 -4.42 4.21
N GLN A 85 2.69 -3.94 5.40
CA GLN A 85 2.02 -4.28 6.66
C GLN A 85 0.54 -3.92 6.63
N THR A 86 0.20 -2.73 6.12
CA THR A 86 -1.19 -2.28 5.93
C THR A 86 -1.97 -3.30 5.09
N ILE A 87 -1.43 -3.69 3.94
CA ILE A 87 -2.12 -4.62 3.02
C ILE A 87 -2.22 -6.02 3.62
N VAL A 88 -1.16 -6.54 4.24
CA VAL A 88 -1.15 -7.88 4.85
C VAL A 88 -2.19 -7.96 5.97
N ILE A 89 -2.28 -6.94 6.82
CA ILE A 89 -3.29 -6.90 7.89
C ILE A 89 -4.70 -6.83 7.30
N LEU A 90 -4.92 -5.96 6.30
CA LEU A 90 -6.23 -5.87 5.64
C LEU A 90 -6.63 -7.17 4.93
N ALA A 91 -5.67 -7.92 4.40
CA ALA A 91 -5.92 -9.19 3.71
C ALA A 91 -6.15 -10.37 4.65
N THR A 92 -5.74 -10.27 5.92
CA THR A 92 -5.80 -11.37 6.91
C THR A 92 -6.85 -11.16 7.98
N LYS A 93 -7.39 -9.95 8.11
CA LYS A 93 -8.45 -9.63 9.06
C LYS A 93 -9.79 -10.22 8.56
N LYS A 94 -10.41 -11.04 9.40
CA LYS A 94 -11.78 -11.56 9.21
C LYS A 94 -12.77 -10.69 9.96
#